data_AF-V3ZN85-F1
#
_entry.id   AF-V3ZN85-F1
#
_cell.length_a   1.000
_cell.length_b   1.000
_cell.length_c   1.000
_cell.angle_alpha   90.00
_cell.angle_beta   90.00
_cell.angle_gamma   90.00
#
_symmetry.space_group_name_H-M   'P 1'
#
loop_
_entity.id
_entity.type
_entity.pdbx_description
1 polymer ?
#
loop_
_entity_poly.entity_id
_entity_poly.type
_entity_poly.pdbx_seq_one_letter_code
_entity_poly.pdbx_strand_id
1 'polypeptide(L)'
;MFHYNSIMQLNGRINDTLSASYTYLTLAFHFDRADIALPGFYKFMMEASEKEKEGAMKLMKYMNKRGGWFKLRRIVTEERAWSNGLDALQFMLEHEKMMNANFLYTRQIADESGDAHLSDFIDEEFLVPRVKFIKKIADYISQLKSFSKDYHLGEYILDENL
;
A
#
# COMPACT_ATOMS: atom_id res chain seq x y z
N MET A 1 -13.22 -16.93 20.40
CA MET A 1 -11.92 -16.64 21.05
C MET A 1 -10.97 -16.14 19.95
N PHE A 2 -10.18 -15.10 20.18
CA PHE A 2 -9.30 -14.56 19.13
C PHE A 2 -8.08 -15.48 18.95
N HIS A 3 -8.02 -16.17 17.82
CA HIS A 3 -7.12 -17.30 17.62
C HIS A 3 -5.64 -16.86 17.49
N TYR A 4 -4.71 -17.66 18.01
CA TYR A 4 -3.29 -17.33 18.00
C TYR A 4 -2.74 -17.09 16.58
N ASN A 5 -3.16 -17.92 15.61
CA ASN A 5 -2.73 -17.75 14.21
C ASN A 5 -3.21 -16.41 13.64
N SER A 6 -4.42 -15.97 13.97
CA SER A 6 -4.95 -14.66 13.57
C SER A 6 -4.11 -13.51 14.15
N ILE A 7 -3.72 -13.61 15.43
CA ILE A 7 -2.84 -12.63 16.08
C ILE A 7 -1.48 -12.59 15.36
N MET A 8 -0.90 -13.74 15.00
CA MET A 8 0.37 -13.79 14.29
C MET A 8 0.28 -13.17 12.89
N GLN A 9 -0.80 -13.46 12.14
CA GLN A 9 -1.02 -12.87 10.83
C GLN A 9 -1.16 -11.35 10.90
N LEU A 10 -1.99 -10.84 11.82
CA LEU A 10 -2.16 -9.39 11.98
C LEU A 10 -0.86 -8.70 12.42
N ASN A 11 -0.02 -9.34 13.23
CA ASN A 11 1.32 -8.82 13.54
C ASN A 11 2.21 -8.69 12.30
N GLY A 12 2.13 -9.65 11.38
CA GLY A 12 2.76 -9.55 10.07
C GLY A 12 2.25 -8.36 9.29
N ARG A 13 0.92 -8.27 9.12
CA ARG A 13 0.26 -7.18 8.39
C ARG A 13 0.56 -5.80 8.95
N ILE A 14 0.62 -5.63 10.27
CA ILE A 14 1.02 -4.36 10.90
C ILE A 14 2.40 -3.92 10.40
N ASN A 15 3.38 -4.83 10.37
CA ASN A 15 4.73 -4.49 9.91
C ASN A 15 4.78 -4.26 8.40
N ASP A 16 4.08 -5.08 7.60
CA ASP A 16 4.02 -4.90 6.15
C ASP A 16 3.42 -3.54 5.77
N THR A 17 2.33 -3.16 6.41
CA THR A 17 1.63 -1.89 6.17
C THR A 17 2.47 -0.69 6.64
N LEU A 18 3.20 -0.79 7.76
CA LEU A 18 4.16 0.25 8.15
C LEU A 18 5.34 0.35 7.18
N SER A 19 5.84 -0.78 6.68
CA SER A 19 6.89 -0.81 5.67
C SER A 19 6.42 -0.15 4.38
N ALA A 20 5.19 -0.45 3.94
CA ALA A 20 4.57 0.17 2.77
C ALA A 20 4.46 1.68 2.90
N SER A 21 3.98 2.16 4.06
CA SER A 21 3.93 3.58 4.38
C SER A 21 5.31 4.24 4.23
N TYR A 22 6.35 3.61 4.77
CA TYR A 22 7.71 4.14 4.72
C TYR A 22 8.31 4.12 3.29
N THR A 23 8.01 3.09 2.51
CA THR A 23 8.36 3.02 1.09
C THR A 23 7.68 4.12 0.28
N TYR A 24 6.37 4.34 0.46
CA TYR A 24 5.63 5.38 -0.26
C TYR A 24 6.03 6.79 0.17
N LEU A 25 6.46 6.97 1.41
CA LEU A 25 7.06 8.23 1.88
C LEU A 25 8.35 8.54 1.13
N THR A 26 9.21 7.53 0.96
CA THR A 26 10.45 7.66 0.19
C THR A 26 10.17 8.01 -1.27
N LEU A 27 9.16 7.36 -1.87
CA LEU A 27 8.69 7.68 -3.23
C LEU A 27 8.17 9.11 -3.35
N ALA A 28 7.36 9.56 -2.39
CA ALA A 28 6.84 10.92 -2.39
C ALA A 28 8.00 11.93 -2.45
N PHE A 29 8.93 11.86 -1.50
CA PHE A 29 10.07 12.79 -1.45
C PHE A 29 11.08 12.61 -2.58
N HIS A 30 11.06 11.48 -3.30
CA HIS A 30 11.78 11.38 -4.57
C HIS A 30 11.20 12.34 -5.61
N PHE A 31 9.88 12.38 -5.79
CA PHE A 31 9.22 13.27 -6.76
C PHE A 31 9.21 14.76 -6.36
N ASP A 32 9.38 15.06 -5.07
CA ASP A 32 9.52 16.44 -4.55
C ASP A 32 10.91 17.05 -4.78
N ARG A 33 11.88 16.27 -5.30
CA ARG A 33 13.22 16.80 -5.57
C ARG A 33 13.18 17.90 -6.62
N ALA A 34 14.00 18.93 -6.44
CA ALA A 34 14.09 20.07 -7.37
C ALA A 34 14.49 19.67 -8.81
N ASP A 35 15.16 18.54 -9.00
CA ASP A 35 15.57 18.02 -10.31
C ASP A 35 14.58 17.01 -10.92
N ILE A 36 13.46 16.72 -10.24
CA ILE A 36 12.36 15.88 -10.74
C ILE A 36 11.07 16.70 -10.83
N ALA A 37 10.70 17.39 -9.74
CA ALA A 37 9.64 18.39 -9.67
C ALA A 37 8.28 17.95 -10.24
N LEU A 38 7.79 16.79 -9.78
CA LEU A 38 6.47 16.23 -10.14
C LEU A 38 5.53 16.28 -8.92
N PRO A 39 4.90 17.44 -8.63
CA PRO A 39 4.12 17.66 -7.40
C PRO A 39 2.86 16.80 -7.29
N GLY A 40 2.23 16.41 -8.39
CA GLY A 40 1.09 15.50 -8.39
C GLY A 40 1.48 14.10 -7.96
N PHE A 41 2.59 13.57 -8.49
CA PHE A 41 3.18 12.31 -8.03
C PHE A 41 3.59 12.38 -6.57
N TYR A 42 4.23 13.46 -6.12
CA TYR A 42 4.53 13.67 -4.69
C TYR A 42 3.27 13.50 -3.83
N LYS A 43 2.21 14.25 -4.17
CA LYS A 43 0.96 14.24 -3.41
C LYS A 43 0.30 12.86 -3.42
N PHE A 44 0.21 12.21 -4.58
CA PHE A 44 -0.38 10.88 -4.71
C PHE A 44 0.35 9.84 -3.84
N MET A 45 1.69 9.86 -3.83
CA MET A 45 2.51 8.95 -3.04
C MET A 45 2.45 9.27 -1.54
N MET A 46 2.39 10.55 -1.18
CA MET A 46 2.21 10.99 0.20
C MET A 46 0.87 10.50 0.75
N GLU A 47 -0.23 10.69 0.01
CA GLU A 47 -1.55 10.17 0.40
C GLU A 47 -1.54 8.63 0.55
N ALA A 48 -0.82 7.91 -0.31
CA ALA A 48 -0.66 6.46 -0.18
C ALA A 48 0.10 6.09 1.10
N SER A 49 1.18 6.82 1.42
CA SER A 49 1.95 6.64 2.64
C SER A 49 1.09 6.83 3.90
N GLU A 50 0.29 7.90 3.93
CA GLU A 50 -0.62 8.22 5.02
C GLU A 50 -1.70 7.16 5.20
N LYS A 51 -2.34 6.72 4.10
CA LYS A 51 -3.36 5.66 4.14
C LYS A 51 -2.83 4.34 4.68
N GLU A 52 -1.62 3.92 4.29
CA GLU A 52 -1.01 2.72 4.87
C GLU A 52 -0.69 2.93 6.36
N LYS A 53 -0.18 4.08 6.77
CA LYS A 53 0.04 4.39 8.20
C LYS A 53 -1.26 4.31 9.01
N GLU A 54 -2.36 4.87 8.49
CA GLU A 54 -3.69 4.75 9.09
C GLU A 54 -4.16 3.29 9.14
N GLY A 55 -3.95 2.51 8.08
CA GLY A 55 -4.23 1.09 8.04
C GLY A 55 -3.51 0.31 9.14
N ALA A 56 -2.25 0.62 9.40
CA ALA A 56 -1.47 -0.03 10.44
C ALA A 56 -2.04 0.29 11.84
N MET A 57 -2.45 1.54 12.05
CA MET A 57 -3.12 1.95 13.29
C MET A 57 -4.49 1.28 13.45
N LYS A 58 -5.26 1.10 12.37
CA LYS A 58 -6.52 0.33 12.39
C LYS A 58 -6.28 -1.12 12.82
N LEU A 59 -5.26 -1.79 12.29
CA LEU A 59 -4.88 -3.15 12.70
C LEU A 59 -4.50 -3.22 14.18
N MET A 60 -3.70 -2.28 14.69
CA MET A 60 -3.32 -2.24 16.11
C MET A 60 -4.53 -2.01 17.02
N LYS A 61 -5.42 -1.08 16.66
CA LYS A 61 -6.67 -0.83 17.39
C LYS A 61 -7.56 -2.07 17.38
N TYR A 62 -7.70 -2.74 16.24
CA TYR A 62 -8.46 -3.96 16.11
C TYR A 62 -7.89 -5.10 16.95
N MET A 63 -6.57 -5.27 16.94
CA MET A 63 -5.86 -6.25 17.77
C MET A 63 -6.19 -6.04 19.26
N ASN A 64 -6.08 -4.80 19.75
CA ASN A 64 -6.42 -4.46 21.14
C ASN A 64 -7.90 -4.68 21.43
N LYS A 65 -8.81 -4.30 20.52
CA LYS A 65 -10.26 -4.49 20.65
C LYS A 65 -10.63 -5.98 20.85
N ARG A 66 -9.89 -6.88 20.19
CA ARG A 66 -10.13 -8.33 20.25
C ARG A 66 -9.37 -9.02 21.39
N GLY A 67 -8.64 -8.28 22.23
CA GLY A 67 -7.84 -8.81 23.34
C GLY A 67 -6.53 -9.47 22.92
N GLY A 68 -6.05 -9.20 21.70
CA GLY A 68 -4.75 -9.65 21.21
C GLY A 68 -3.62 -8.70 21.63
N TRP A 69 -2.43 -8.96 21.10
CA TRP A 69 -1.24 -8.14 21.33
C TRP A 69 -0.46 -7.97 20.03
N PHE A 70 0.34 -6.91 19.96
CA PHE A 70 1.22 -6.67 18.82
C PHE A 70 2.65 -6.35 19.24
N LYS A 71 3.59 -6.67 18.35
CA LYS A 71 5.02 -6.35 18.49
C LYS A 71 5.52 -5.75 17.20
N LEU A 72 5.89 -4.47 17.26
CA LEU A 72 6.51 -3.77 16.15
C LEU A 72 7.92 -4.31 15.91
N ARG A 73 8.29 -4.46 14.64
CA ARG A 73 9.61 -4.91 14.20
C ARG A 73 10.32 -3.78 13.48
N ARG A 74 11.62 -3.96 13.28
CA ARG A 74 12.42 -3.05 12.49
C ARG A 74 11.90 -3.03 11.05
N ILE A 75 11.69 -1.84 10.51
CA ILE A 75 11.42 -1.63 9.09
C ILE A 75 12.77 -1.58 8.37
N VAL A 76 12.92 -2.37 7.31
CA VAL A 76 14.10 -2.39 6.45
C VAL A 76 13.65 -1.97 5.07
N THR A 77 14.31 -0.97 4.51
CA THR A 77 14.05 -0.49 3.15
C THR A 77 15.22 -0.84 2.25
N GLU A 78 14.91 -1.20 1.02
CA GLU A 78 15.91 -1.28 -0.03
C GLU A 78 16.21 0.13 -0.54
N GLU A 79 17.49 0.44 -0.73
CA GLU A 79 17.90 1.64 -1.45
C GLU A 79 17.53 1.46 -2.92
N ARG A 80 16.44 2.11 -3.35
CA ARG A 80 15.97 2.09 -4.73
C ARG A 80 15.90 3.51 -5.26
N ALA A 81 16.49 3.72 -6.43
CA ALA A 81 16.21 4.88 -7.26
C ALA A 81 15.12 4.52 -8.26
N TRP A 82 14.12 5.39 -8.42
CA TRP A 82 13.14 5.29 -9.49
C TRP A 82 13.58 6.15 -10.66
N SER A 83 13.40 5.63 -11.86
CA SER A 83 13.84 6.29 -13.09
C SER A 83 12.86 7.35 -13.58
N ASN A 84 11.56 7.11 -13.39
CA ASN A 84 10.46 7.98 -13.81
C ASN A 84 9.14 7.55 -13.12
N GLY A 85 8.06 8.30 -13.37
CA GLY A 85 6.72 8.04 -12.85
C GLY A 85 6.17 6.66 -13.24
N LEU A 86 6.47 6.17 -14.45
CA LEU A 86 6.03 4.83 -14.89
C LEU A 86 6.70 3.72 -14.08
N ASP A 87 8.01 3.78 -13.85
CA ASP A 87 8.75 2.82 -13.00
C ASP A 87 8.23 2.84 -11.56
N ALA A 88 7.99 4.04 -11.01
CA ALA A 88 7.39 4.18 -9.69
C ALA A 88 5.99 3.55 -9.59
N LEU A 89 5.10 3.82 -10.55
CA LEU A 89 3.75 3.24 -10.56
C LEU A 89 3.78 1.73 -10.76
N GLN A 90 4.67 1.21 -11.61
CA GLN A 90 4.85 -0.24 -11.80
C GLN A 90 5.33 -0.92 -10.52
N PHE A 91 6.29 -0.30 -9.83
CA PHE A 91 6.72 -0.77 -8.52
C PHE A 91 5.57 -0.78 -7.51
N MET A 92 4.80 0.32 -7.41
CA MET A 92 3.63 0.36 -6.53
C MET A 92 2.62 -0.73 -6.89
N LEU A 93 2.34 -0.95 -8.18
CA LEU A 93 1.36 -1.96 -8.60
C LEU A 93 1.72 -3.35 -8.11
N GLU A 94 2.99 -3.75 -8.26
CA GLU A 94 3.44 -5.07 -7.81
C GLU A 94 3.49 -5.15 -6.28
N HIS A 95 3.90 -4.07 -5.62
CA HIS A 95 3.88 -3.98 -4.16
C HIS A 95 2.46 -4.11 -3.59
N GLU A 96 1.49 -3.39 -4.17
CA GLU A 96 0.07 -3.45 -3.79
C GLU A 96 -0.55 -4.83 -4.04
N LYS A 97 -0.22 -5.49 -5.15
CA LYS A 97 -0.65 -6.88 -5.40
C LYS A 97 -0.11 -7.85 -4.37
N MET A 98 1.16 -7.73 -4.00
CA MET A 98 1.77 -8.54 -2.95
C MET A 98 1.08 -8.31 -1.60
N MET A 99 0.83 -7.05 -1.24
CA MET A 99 0.09 -6.71 -0.02
C MET A 99 -1.34 -7.26 -0.05
N ASN A 100 -2.02 -7.20 -1.20
CA ASN A 100 -3.36 -7.76 -1.35
C ASN A 100 -3.36 -9.28 -1.15
N ALA A 101 -2.40 -10.01 -1.72
CA ALA A 101 -2.23 -11.45 -1.50
C ALA A 101 -2.00 -11.78 -0.01
N ASN A 102 -1.20 -10.95 0.67
CA ASN A 102 -0.98 -11.02 2.10
C ASN A 102 -2.26 -10.85 2.93
N PHE A 103 -3.12 -9.89 2.58
CA PHE A 103 -4.42 -9.72 3.25
C PHE A 103 -5.40 -10.84 2.91
N LEU A 104 -5.41 -11.36 1.68
CA LEU A 104 -6.20 -12.54 1.31
C LEU A 104 -5.80 -13.77 2.14
N TYR A 105 -4.51 -13.97 2.37
CA TYR A 105 -4.04 -15.05 3.25
C TYR A 105 -4.48 -14.83 4.69
N THR A 106 -4.44 -13.59 5.20
CA THR A 106 -4.98 -13.28 6.55
C THR A 106 -6.47 -13.55 6.64
N ARG A 107 -7.22 -13.21 5.58
CA ARG A 107 -8.65 -13.47 5.44
C ARG A 107 -8.96 -14.97 5.41
N GLN A 108 -8.15 -15.78 4.75
CA GLN A 108 -8.24 -17.25 4.77
C GLN A 108 -8.02 -17.81 6.18
N ILE A 109 -6.99 -17.35 6.91
CA ILE A 109 -6.74 -17.78 8.29
C ILE A 109 -7.91 -17.42 9.22
N ALA A 110 -8.59 -16.30 8.96
CA ALA A 110 -9.79 -15.93 9.70
C ALA A 110 -10.93 -16.95 9.48
N ASP A 111 -11.18 -17.38 8.24
CA ASP A 111 -12.18 -18.41 7.93
C ASP A 111 -11.84 -19.76 8.53
N GLU A 112 -10.59 -20.21 8.40
CA GLU A 112 -10.12 -21.47 8.98
C GLU A 112 -10.26 -21.47 10.51
N SER A 113 -10.18 -20.29 11.13
CA SER A 113 -10.38 -20.10 12.57
C SER A 113 -11.84 -19.86 12.97
N GLY A 114 -12.77 -19.83 12.00
CA GLY A 114 -14.18 -19.51 12.22
C GLY A 114 -14.44 -18.08 12.74
N ASP A 115 -13.55 -17.14 12.47
CA ASP A 115 -13.60 -15.75 12.98
C ASP A 115 -14.28 -14.81 11.98
N ALA A 116 -15.60 -14.89 11.87
CA ALA A 116 -16.39 -14.09 10.95
C ALA A 116 -16.19 -12.57 11.12
N HIS A 117 -15.95 -12.09 12.36
CA HIS A 117 -15.72 -10.67 12.61
C HIS A 117 -14.33 -10.22 12.11
N LEU A 118 -13.30 -11.08 12.17
CA LEU A 118 -12.02 -10.77 11.55
C LEU A 118 -12.12 -10.82 10.02
N SER A 119 -12.86 -11.78 9.49
CA SER A 119 -13.12 -11.89 8.06
C SER A 119 -13.72 -10.59 7.50
N ASP A 120 -14.83 -10.14 8.09
CA ASP A 120 -15.53 -8.91 7.73
C ASP A 120 -14.62 -7.67 7.82
N PHE A 121 -13.89 -7.53 8.92
CA PHE A 121 -12.93 -6.44 9.09
C PHE A 121 -11.85 -6.40 8.02
N ILE A 122 -11.29 -7.54 7.61
CA ILE A 122 -10.26 -7.59 6.57
C ILE A 122 -10.85 -7.26 5.20
N ASP A 123 -12.06 -7.74 4.92
CA ASP A 123 -12.77 -7.49 3.66
C ASP A 123 -13.06 -5.99 3.49
N GLU A 124 -13.70 -5.36 4.49
CA GLU A 124 -14.15 -3.97 4.43
C GLU A 124 -13.00 -2.96 4.49
N GLU A 125 -12.07 -3.14 5.43
CA GLU A 125 -11.05 -2.12 5.73
C GLU A 125 -9.80 -2.23 4.85
N PHE A 126 -9.54 -3.40 4.25
CA PHE A 126 -8.30 -3.66 3.52
C PHE A 126 -8.51 -4.17 2.10
N LEU A 127 -9.29 -5.24 1.88
CA LEU A 127 -9.38 -5.85 0.55
C LEU A 127 -10.18 -4.98 -0.43
N VAL A 128 -11.36 -4.49 -0.05
CA VAL A 128 -12.19 -3.65 -0.93
C VAL A 128 -11.47 -2.34 -1.32
N PRO A 129 -10.87 -1.57 -0.40
CA PRO A 129 -10.12 -0.37 -0.76
C PRO A 129 -8.90 -0.67 -1.62
N ARG A 130 -8.17 -1.76 -1.33
CA ARG A 130 -6.94 -2.11 -2.04
C ARG A 130 -7.19 -2.53 -3.49
N VAL A 131 -8.25 -3.28 -3.77
CA VAL A 131 -8.64 -3.60 -5.17
C VAL A 131 -8.94 -2.35 -5.98
N LYS A 132 -9.62 -1.36 -5.38
CA LYS A 132 -9.87 -0.06 -6.03
C LYS A 132 -8.56 0.70 -6.30
N PHE A 133 -7.63 0.66 -5.36
CA PHE A 133 -6.34 1.32 -5.50
C PHE A 133 -5.45 0.66 -6.56
N ILE A 134 -5.38 -0.67 -6.59
CA ILE A 134 -4.68 -1.46 -7.62
C ILE A 134 -5.23 -1.10 -9.01
N LYS A 135 -6.54 -1.03 -9.18
CA LYS A 135 -7.16 -0.60 -10.44
C LYS A 135 -6.74 0.82 -10.83
N LYS A 136 -6.77 1.76 -9.88
CA LYS A 136 -6.36 3.15 -10.09
C LYS A 136 -4.91 3.24 -10.60
N ILE A 137 -3.97 2.52 -9.96
CA ILE A 137 -2.57 2.48 -10.39
C ILE A 137 -2.44 1.85 -11.80
N ALA A 138 -3.13 0.74 -12.05
CA ALA A 138 -3.10 0.07 -13.36
C ALA A 138 -3.64 0.96 -14.50
N ASP A 139 -4.62 1.82 -14.21
CA ASP A 139 -5.15 2.80 -15.17
C ASP A 139 -4.10 3.86 -15.50
N TYR A 140 -3.40 4.40 -14.50
CA TYR A 140 -2.32 5.37 -14.71
C TYR A 140 -1.15 4.79 -15.51
N ILE A 141 -0.77 3.54 -15.24
CA ILE A 141 0.24 2.84 -16.04
C ILE A 141 -0.21 2.71 -17.49
N SER A 142 -1.48 2.35 -17.72
CA SER A 142 -2.04 2.23 -19.07
C SER A 142 -2.05 3.57 -19.80
N GLN A 143 -2.41 4.65 -19.10
CA GLN A 143 -2.38 6.02 -19.62
C GLN A 143 -0.96 6.45 -20.00
N LEU A 144 0.03 6.32 -19.12
CA LEU A 144 1.42 6.68 -19.46
C LEU A 144 1.98 5.88 -20.62
N LYS A 145 1.70 4.56 -20.68
CA LYS A 145 2.13 3.71 -21.81
C LYS A 145 1.56 4.18 -23.15
N SER A 146 0.37 4.79 -23.15
CA SER A 146 -0.21 5.34 -24.39
C SER A 146 0.59 6.52 -24.97
N PHE A 147 1.37 7.22 -24.13
CA PHE A 147 2.29 8.30 -24.51
C PHE A 147 3.70 7.82 -24.83
N SER A 148 3.92 6.55 -25.19
CA SER A 148 5.27 5.98 -25.41
C SER A 148 6.23 6.80 -26.30
N LYS A 149 5.72 7.55 -27.28
CA LYS A 149 6.53 8.44 -28.16
C LYS A 149 6.78 9.83 -27.57
N ASP A 150 5.91 10.28 -26.67
CA ASP A 150 5.89 11.61 -26.06
C ASP A 150 5.88 11.48 -24.52
N TYR A 151 6.71 10.59 -23.99
CA TYR A 151 6.63 10.12 -22.59
C TYR A 151 6.65 11.27 -21.59
N HIS A 152 7.59 12.21 -21.73
CA HIS A 152 7.72 13.33 -20.81
C HIS A 152 6.49 14.24 -20.80
N LEU A 153 5.84 14.44 -21.95
CA LEU A 153 4.58 15.17 -22.02
C LEU A 153 3.46 14.40 -21.34
N GLY A 154 3.37 13.09 -21.56
CA GLY A 154 2.40 12.23 -20.90
C GLY A 154 2.56 12.18 -19.38
N GLU A 155 3.80 12.13 -18.91
CA GLU A 155 4.15 12.17 -17.48
C GLU A 155 3.76 13.49 -16.84
N TYR A 156 4.09 14.61 -17.49
CA TYR A 156 3.68 15.94 -17.04
C TYR A 156 2.15 16.10 -17.00
N ILE A 157 1.44 15.65 -18.05
CA ILE A 157 -0.03 15.71 -18.09
C ILE A 157 -0.65 14.83 -16.99
N LEU A 158 -0.11 13.64 -16.74
CA LEU A 158 -0.62 12.80 -15.66
C LEU A 158 -0.38 13.46 -14.30
N ASP A 159 0.80 14.03 -14.08
CA ASP A 159 1.14 14.73 -12.83
C ASP A 159 0.11 15.82 -12.48
N GLU A 160 -0.27 16.65 -13.45
CA GLU A 160 -1.30 17.69 -13.27
C GLU A 160 -2.68 17.14 -12.87
N ASN A 161 -2.94 15.85 -13.09
CA ASN A 161 -4.22 15.17 -12.82
C ASN A 161 -4.20 14.25 -11.58
N LEU A 162 -3.08 14.19 -10.83
CA LEU A 162 -2.91 13.30 -9.67
C LEU A 162 -3.39 13.88 -8.33
#